data_AF-A0A9W4JEU6-F1
#
_entry.id   AF-A0A9W4JEU6-F1
#
_cell.length_a   1.000
_cell.length_b   1.000
_cell.length_c   1.000
_cell.angle_alpha   90.00
_cell.angle_beta   90.00
_cell.angle_gamma   90.00
#
_symmetry.space_group_name_H-M   'P 1'
#
loop_
_entity.id
_entity.type
_entity.pdbx_description
1 polymer ?
#
loop_
_entity_poly.entity_id
_entity_poly.type
_entity_poly.pdbx_seq_one_letter_code
_entity_poly.pdbx_strand_id
1 'polypeptide(L)'
;MVCSCAIVGFLQKRTKQSWRSLTLRQSMTLADKGWTDPVTLTKLISGGWKRYGSLFLVLALTLNLIGASISPLQGIFITNKSVKVPNGMSSMDLVDIWKWVAFAADNHEVDIFESTTQLRSRLMSTGTSDPQFRLWTREAGCNNSSDGNNKACAEYGQSTFASMYNTTESFWAQPPVGFQTGLWKQLAPRINFTTLHDKISPDDFPTDCQNKPDALYMHYANMTEIGGYIVDICMPGNQTKSPWKATRERQDLVEELYVKATLDWDFEPIDKQNPPSWAPGNYTFKITLNTTAGYFELPNYHNNQRPGPLLNDPGKYLEKGCGAQCEYQTVRSYDFDRKRSLEETPKNEAEKALGDIADKLSYLVSKGPLLSITLALFTQGSYLDIRHTVLEGYQSWARDAIGGGCVDIPPLVKLLHGEDVNTISGDLDPCVSGTRTMDMGAVRIVMSYIYLFTGEERYHGYGAGTSPSAKRIEDAFNAAAFIATDLWMQQAITGYIGETEGTLNWDLGVDQQVPDISKAGMILISILLGVYLFCILGLSLYVAWTPRWTNQLDSFAMMRIVSAAPGCFPLRLAHNPDEVKDLDELPGWIGGTADV
;
A
#
# COMPACT_ATOMS: atom_id res chain seq x y z
N MET A 1 -52.85 9.40 -29.58
CA MET A 1 -53.26 10.02 -30.87
C MET A 1 -53.09 9.07 -32.05
N VAL A 2 -51.96 8.34 -32.17
CA VAL A 2 -51.76 7.39 -33.29
C VAL A 2 -52.80 6.24 -33.28
N CYS A 3 -53.12 5.68 -32.10
CA CYS A 3 -54.14 4.64 -31.98
C CYS A 3 -55.53 5.11 -32.43
N SER A 4 -55.98 6.31 -32.06
CA SER A 4 -57.30 6.86 -32.44
C SER A 4 -57.45 7.08 -33.95
N CYS A 5 -56.34 7.38 -34.64
CA CYS A 5 -56.29 7.47 -36.10
C CYS A 5 -56.32 6.08 -36.76
N ALA A 6 -55.60 5.11 -36.19
CA ALA A 6 -55.49 3.74 -36.72
C ALA A 6 -56.80 2.95 -36.64
N ILE A 7 -57.67 3.25 -35.66
CA ILE A 7 -58.99 2.63 -35.52
C ILE A 7 -59.85 2.84 -36.76
N VAL A 8 -59.81 4.03 -37.35
CA VAL A 8 -60.62 4.36 -38.54
C VAL A 8 -60.28 3.41 -39.69
N GLY A 9 -58.99 3.23 -39.98
CA GLY A 9 -58.53 2.29 -41.00
C GLY A 9 -58.84 0.83 -40.67
N PHE A 10 -58.78 0.46 -39.39
CA PHE A 10 -59.13 -0.89 -38.92
C PHE A 10 -60.63 -1.21 -39.09
N LEU A 11 -61.52 -0.28 -38.74
CA LEU A 11 -62.96 -0.39 -38.97
C LEU A 11 -63.29 -0.48 -40.47
N GLN A 12 -62.64 0.34 -41.30
CA GLN A 12 -62.84 0.35 -42.76
C GLN A 12 -62.40 -0.94 -43.45
N LYS A 13 -61.31 -1.59 -43.05
CA LYS A 13 -60.80 -2.80 -43.73
C LYS A 13 -61.62 -4.06 -43.42
N ARG A 14 -62.18 -4.18 -42.22
CA ARG A 14 -63.00 -5.35 -41.82
C ARG A 14 -64.38 -5.39 -42.49
N THR A 15 -64.79 -4.32 -43.16
CA THR A 15 -66.01 -4.25 -43.98
C THR A 15 -66.03 -5.26 -45.13
N LYS A 16 -64.86 -5.67 -45.65
CA LYS A 16 -64.75 -6.60 -46.78
C LYS A 16 -64.82 -8.08 -46.41
N GLN A 17 -64.86 -8.44 -45.12
CA GLN A 17 -64.87 -9.83 -44.64
C GLN A 17 -66.05 -10.02 -43.66
N SER A 18 -67.18 -10.53 -44.16
CA SER A 18 -68.49 -10.47 -43.46
C SER A 18 -68.62 -11.30 -42.17
N TRP A 19 -67.61 -12.08 -41.76
CA TRP A 19 -67.68 -12.99 -40.62
C TRP A 19 -66.99 -12.47 -39.33
N ARG A 20 -66.42 -11.24 -39.33
CA ARG A 20 -65.74 -10.63 -38.15
C ARG A 20 -65.98 -9.12 -38.01
N SER A 21 -67.18 -8.63 -38.33
CA SER A 21 -67.55 -7.22 -38.12
C SER A 21 -67.63 -6.88 -36.63
N LEU A 22 -67.08 -5.73 -36.23
CA LEU A 22 -67.25 -5.21 -34.87
C LEU A 22 -68.70 -4.77 -34.67
N THR A 23 -69.23 -4.92 -33.45
CA THR A 23 -70.55 -4.37 -33.10
C THR A 23 -70.44 -2.85 -32.89
N LEU A 24 -71.57 -2.16 -32.96
CA LEU A 24 -71.62 -0.72 -32.73
C LEU A 24 -71.12 -0.36 -31.33
N ARG A 25 -71.46 -1.17 -30.31
CA ARG A 25 -70.91 -1.06 -28.95
C ARG A 25 -69.38 -1.11 -28.93
N GLN A 26 -68.77 -2.08 -29.62
CA GLN A 26 -67.32 -2.23 -29.70
C GLN A 26 -66.65 -1.08 -30.48
N SER A 27 -67.36 -0.46 -31.43
CA SER A 27 -66.85 0.73 -32.12
C SER A 27 -66.91 1.97 -31.22
N MET A 28 -67.99 2.14 -30.45
CA MET A 28 -68.15 3.22 -29.47
C MET A 28 -67.10 3.13 -28.37
N THR A 29 -66.84 1.94 -27.82
CA THR A 29 -65.77 1.74 -26.82
C THR A 29 -64.38 2.11 -27.34
N LEU A 30 -64.15 1.94 -28.65
CA LEU A 30 -62.93 2.38 -29.31
C LEU A 30 -62.88 3.90 -29.53
N ALA A 31 -64.00 4.57 -29.82
CA ALA A 31 -64.06 6.03 -29.94
C ALA A 31 -63.83 6.73 -28.60
N ASP A 32 -64.37 6.17 -27.52
CA ASP A 32 -64.23 6.70 -26.15
C ASP A 32 -62.83 6.46 -25.56
N LYS A 33 -61.89 5.93 -26.35
CA LYS A 33 -60.55 5.55 -25.91
C LYS A 33 -60.61 4.57 -24.74
N GLY A 34 -61.45 3.54 -24.85
CA GLY A 34 -61.67 2.52 -23.82
C GLY A 34 -60.40 1.75 -23.39
N TRP A 35 -59.27 1.89 -24.10
CA TRP A 35 -57.95 1.40 -23.66
C TRP A 35 -57.31 2.26 -22.55
N THR A 36 -57.88 3.42 -22.21
CA THR A 36 -57.47 4.28 -21.08
C THR A 36 -58.52 4.42 -19.99
N ASP A 37 -59.72 3.85 -20.17
CA ASP A 37 -60.84 3.99 -19.22
C ASP A 37 -60.86 2.82 -18.20
N PRO A 38 -60.71 3.10 -16.89
CA PRO A 38 -60.77 2.07 -15.84
C PRO A 38 -62.11 1.31 -15.79
N VAL A 39 -63.23 1.98 -16.09
CA VAL A 39 -64.56 1.36 -16.04
C VAL A 39 -64.72 0.34 -17.17
N THR A 40 -64.29 0.68 -18.38
CA THR A 40 -64.26 -0.26 -19.50
C THR A 40 -63.30 -1.43 -19.25
N LEU A 41 -62.15 -1.19 -18.62
CA LEU A 41 -61.18 -2.25 -18.27
C LEU A 41 -61.77 -3.26 -17.27
N THR A 42 -62.41 -2.79 -16.21
CA THR A 42 -63.04 -3.65 -15.20
C THR A 42 -64.15 -4.49 -15.80
N LYS A 43 -64.99 -3.92 -16.67
CA LYS A 43 -66.03 -4.65 -17.42
C LYS A 43 -65.44 -5.71 -18.36
N LEU A 44 -64.26 -5.47 -18.92
CA LEU A 44 -63.56 -6.43 -19.80
C LEU A 44 -63.06 -7.65 -19.02
N ILE A 45 -62.54 -7.43 -17.80
CA ILE A 45 -62.01 -8.46 -16.90
C ILE A 45 -63.14 -9.27 -16.25
N SER A 46 -64.27 -8.63 -15.92
CA SER A 46 -65.43 -9.28 -15.29
C SER A 46 -66.30 -10.11 -16.25
N GLY A 47 -65.78 -10.51 -17.42
CA GLY A 47 -66.46 -11.38 -18.38
C GLY A 47 -67.20 -10.65 -19.53
N GLY A 48 -67.10 -9.33 -19.65
CA GLY A 48 -67.77 -8.52 -20.69
C GLY A 48 -67.12 -8.55 -22.09
N TRP A 49 -66.20 -9.48 -22.37
CA TRP A 49 -65.41 -9.51 -23.60
C TRP A 49 -66.25 -9.48 -24.88
N LYS A 50 -67.36 -10.24 -24.94
CA LYS A 50 -68.22 -10.28 -26.13
C LYS A 50 -68.85 -8.92 -26.47
N ARG A 51 -69.10 -8.07 -25.46
CA ARG A 51 -69.79 -6.78 -25.61
C ARG A 51 -68.86 -5.60 -25.85
N TYR A 52 -67.72 -5.55 -25.13
CA TYR A 52 -66.83 -4.38 -25.15
C TYR A 52 -65.46 -4.67 -25.76
N GLY A 53 -65.10 -5.94 -25.93
CA GLY A 53 -63.78 -6.38 -26.35
C GLY A 53 -63.57 -6.33 -27.87
N SER A 54 -62.38 -5.89 -28.28
CA SER A 54 -61.90 -6.05 -29.65
C SER A 54 -60.40 -6.31 -29.66
N LEU A 55 -59.91 -6.98 -30.72
CA LEU A 55 -58.47 -7.23 -30.90
C LEU A 55 -57.67 -5.92 -30.92
N PHE A 56 -58.22 -4.87 -31.54
CA PHE A 56 -57.58 -3.56 -31.59
C PHE A 56 -57.49 -2.93 -30.19
N LEU A 57 -58.55 -3.04 -29.38
CA LEU A 57 -58.57 -2.52 -28.03
C LEU A 57 -57.48 -3.17 -27.15
N VAL A 58 -57.27 -4.48 -27.28
CA VAL A 58 -56.17 -5.17 -26.58
C VAL A 58 -54.80 -4.73 -27.08
N LEU A 59 -54.59 -4.59 -28.39
CA LEU A 59 -53.32 -4.10 -28.94
C LEU A 59 -53.02 -2.66 -28.50
N ALA A 60 -54.04 -1.80 -28.44
CA ALA A 60 -53.89 -0.44 -27.94
C ALA A 60 -53.60 -0.44 -26.43
N LEU A 61 -54.27 -1.29 -25.65
CA LEU A 61 -54.05 -1.43 -24.21
C LEU A 61 -52.63 -1.93 -23.90
N THR A 62 -52.17 -2.98 -24.58
CA THR A 62 -50.82 -3.53 -24.39
C THR A 62 -49.74 -2.51 -24.76
N LEU A 63 -49.92 -1.76 -25.85
CA LEU A 63 -48.99 -0.72 -26.23
C LEU A 63 -48.87 0.40 -25.18
N ASN A 64 -49.99 0.83 -24.60
CA ASN A 64 -50.00 1.85 -23.55
C ASN A 64 -49.39 1.32 -22.24
N LEU A 65 -49.64 0.06 -21.88
CA LEU A 65 -49.01 -0.59 -20.72
C LEU A 65 -47.49 -0.72 -20.88
N ILE A 66 -47.03 -1.13 -22.07
CA ILE A 66 -45.60 -1.17 -22.40
C ILE A 66 -45.00 0.22 -22.23
N GLY A 67 -45.57 1.26 -22.85
CA GLY A 67 -45.09 2.62 -22.72
C GLY A 67 -45.06 3.14 -21.28
N ALA A 68 -46.12 2.89 -20.50
CA ALA A 68 -46.25 3.34 -19.12
C ALA A 68 -45.28 2.63 -18.17
N SER A 69 -44.91 1.38 -18.45
CA SER A 69 -44.00 0.60 -17.60
C SER A 69 -42.52 0.96 -17.77
N ILE A 70 -42.11 1.62 -18.87
CA ILE A 70 -40.70 1.95 -19.15
C ILE A 70 -40.09 2.83 -18.05
N SER A 71 -40.76 3.91 -17.64
CA SER A 71 -40.20 4.86 -16.68
C SER A 71 -40.07 4.30 -15.25
N PRO A 72 -41.07 3.59 -14.69
CA PRO A 72 -40.91 2.89 -13.41
C PRO A 72 -39.84 1.81 -13.44
N LEU A 73 -39.74 1.03 -14.53
CA LEU A 73 -38.71 0.01 -14.68
C LEU A 73 -37.31 0.63 -14.73
N GLN A 74 -37.13 1.78 -15.40
CA GLN A 74 -35.88 2.53 -15.37
C GLN A 74 -35.47 2.91 -13.95
N GLY A 75 -36.40 3.38 -13.12
CA GLY A 75 -36.13 3.74 -11.72
C GLY A 75 -35.69 2.56 -10.85
N ILE A 76 -36.23 1.35 -11.10
CA ILE A 76 -35.91 0.14 -10.33
C ILE A 76 -34.49 -0.38 -10.63
N PHE A 77 -34.01 -0.21 -11.88
CA PHE A 77 -32.71 -0.73 -12.30
C PHE A 77 -31.54 0.24 -12.11
N ILE A 78 -31.80 1.46 -11.60
CA ILE A 78 -30.73 2.40 -11.23
C ILE A 78 -30.25 2.07 -9.83
N THR A 79 -29.01 1.62 -9.74
CA THR A 79 -28.29 1.50 -8.47
C THR A 79 -27.22 2.59 -8.38
N ASN A 80 -26.78 2.96 -7.19
CA ASN A 80 -25.69 3.91 -7.03
C ASN A 80 -24.39 3.15 -6.76
N LYS A 81 -23.32 3.54 -7.46
CA LYS A 81 -21.97 3.04 -7.20
C LYS A 81 -21.09 4.21 -6.79
N SER A 82 -20.33 4.02 -5.70
CA SER A 82 -19.30 4.99 -5.31
C SER A 82 -18.11 4.85 -6.25
N VAL A 83 -17.71 5.96 -6.86
CA VAL A 83 -16.47 6.09 -7.63
C VAL A 83 -15.62 7.18 -6.98
N LYS A 84 -14.33 6.91 -6.81
CA LYS A 84 -13.37 7.90 -6.32
C LYS A 84 -13.05 8.89 -7.44
N VAL A 85 -13.31 10.16 -7.19
CA VAL A 85 -12.95 11.26 -8.11
C VAL A 85 -11.86 12.14 -7.49
N PRO A 86 -10.96 12.73 -8.31
CA PRO A 86 -9.92 13.62 -7.82
C PRO A 86 -10.51 14.80 -7.04
N ASN A 87 -9.88 15.14 -5.92
CA ASN A 87 -10.28 16.27 -5.07
C ASN A 87 -9.17 17.33 -4.97
N GLY A 88 -7.92 16.90 -4.93
CA GLY A 88 -6.77 17.78 -4.85
C GLY A 88 -5.48 17.01 -4.69
N MET A 89 -4.43 17.45 -5.40
CA MET A 89 -3.10 16.86 -5.30
C MET A 89 -2.35 17.44 -4.12
N SER A 90 -1.88 16.56 -3.23
CA SER A 90 -0.90 16.87 -2.21
C SER A 90 0.45 16.28 -2.59
N SER A 91 1.53 16.93 -2.15
CA SER A 91 2.89 16.51 -2.48
C SER A 91 3.82 16.61 -1.27
N MET A 92 4.81 15.73 -1.19
CA MET A 92 5.90 15.78 -0.22
C MET A 92 7.21 15.40 -0.92
N ASP A 93 8.32 15.87 -0.38
CA ASP A 93 9.63 15.53 -0.92
C ASP A 93 10.06 14.14 -0.44
N LEU A 94 10.73 13.40 -1.32
CA LEU A 94 11.20 12.04 -1.13
C LEU A 94 12.66 11.98 -1.58
N VAL A 95 13.54 11.32 -0.84
CA VAL A 95 14.93 11.11 -1.26
C VAL A 95 14.96 10.03 -2.34
N ASP A 96 15.65 10.33 -3.43
CA ASP A 96 15.90 9.37 -4.50
C ASP A 96 17.31 8.78 -4.32
N ILE A 97 17.42 7.46 -4.10
CA ILE A 97 18.70 6.75 -3.89
C ILE A 97 19.69 7.11 -5.00
N TRP A 98 19.24 7.10 -6.26
CA TRP A 98 20.10 7.41 -7.39
C TRP A 98 20.68 8.83 -7.27
N LYS A 99 19.81 9.83 -7.12
CA LYS A 99 20.24 11.23 -7.04
C LYS A 99 21.15 11.47 -5.85
N TRP A 100 20.83 10.87 -4.71
CA TRP A 100 21.65 10.98 -3.51
C TRP A 100 23.03 10.36 -3.68
N VAL A 101 23.12 9.16 -4.24
CA VAL A 101 24.40 8.48 -4.48
C VAL A 101 25.22 9.21 -5.55
N ALA A 102 24.60 9.75 -6.59
CA ALA A 102 25.27 10.57 -7.60
C ALA A 102 25.84 11.87 -6.98
N PHE A 103 25.01 12.58 -6.23
CA PHE A 103 25.41 13.79 -5.51
C PHE A 103 26.57 13.53 -4.55
N ALA A 104 26.51 12.43 -3.80
CA ALA A 104 27.54 11.99 -2.87
C ALA A 104 28.87 11.63 -3.57
N ALA A 105 28.80 11.10 -4.79
CA ALA A 105 29.99 10.79 -5.59
C ALA A 105 30.68 12.06 -6.11
N ASP A 106 29.91 13.09 -6.44
CA ASP A 106 30.44 14.35 -6.98
C ASP A 106 30.95 15.31 -5.89
N ASN A 107 30.46 15.18 -4.65
CA ASN A 107 30.78 16.07 -3.52
C ASN A 107 31.55 15.34 -2.41
N HIS A 108 32.88 15.27 -2.57
CA HIS A 108 33.79 14.64 -1.60
C HIS A 108 34.02 15.43 -0.29
N GLU A 109 33.50 16.66 -0.18
CA GLU A 109 33.75 17.58 0.95
C GLU A 109 32.56 17.73 1.92
N VAL A 110 31.51 16.91 1.80
CA VAL A 110 30.42 16.95 2.77
C VAL A 110 30.92 16.33 4.07
N ASP A 111 31.06 17.14 5.11
CA ASP A 111 31.47 16.71 6.44
C ASP A 111 30.33 15.93 7.12
N ILE A 112 30.37 14.60 7.00
CA ILE A 112 29.36 13.68 7.58
C ILE A 112 29.88 13.04 8.88
N PHE A 113 30.84 13.69 9.54
CA PHE A 113 31.39 13.25 10.84
C PHE A 113 30.29 13.04 11.91
N GLU A 114 29.14 13.70 11.75
CA GLU A 114 27.99 13.57 12.65
C GLU A 114 27.25 12.22 12.54
N SER A 115 27.37 11.50 11.42
CA SER A 115 26.59 10.28 11.16
C SER A 115 26.90 9.11 12.09
N THR A 116 28.19 8.80 12.30
CA THR A 116 28.61 7.65 13.11
C THR A 116 28.26 7.86 14.58
N THR A 117 28.39 9.08 15.09
CA THR A 117 28.03 9.43 16.47
C THR A 117 26.51 9.42 16.67
N GLN A 118 25.74 9.97 15.72
CA GLN A 118 24.27 9.89 15.74
C GLN A 118 23.79 8.44 15.69
N LEU A 119 24.37 7.61 14.81
CA LEU A 119 24.06 6.18 14.72
C LEU A 119 24.36 5.47 16.03
N ARG A 120 25.55 5.70 16.61
CA ARG A 120 25.92 5.16 17.91
C ARG A 120 24.90 5.52 18.99
N SER A 121 24.54 6.80 19.09
CA SER A 121 23.54 7.28 20.06
C SER A 121 22.17 6.60 19.84
N ARG A 122 21.72 6.45 18.59
CA ARG A 122 20.48 5.73 18.28
C ARG A 122 20.57 4.27 18.70
N LEU A 123 21.65 3.57 18.39
CA LEU A 123 21.89 2.16 18.79
C LEU A 123 21.97 1.96 20.31
N MET A 124 22.31 2.99 21.10
CA MET A 124 22.25 2.95 22.58
C MET A 124 20.82 3.15 23.09
N SER A 125 20.05 4.02 22.43
CA SER A 125 18.73 4.42 22.89
C SER A 125 17.62 3.44 22.50
N THR A 126 17.71 2.87 21.29
CA THR A 126 16.62 2.15 20.63
C THR A 126 16.54 0.70 21.08
N GLY A 127 15.36 0.26 21.49
CA GLY A 127 15.05 -1.12 21.87
C GLY A 127 14.12 -1.82 20.88
N THR A 128 13.92 -3.13 21.09
CA THR A 128 13.11 -3.96 20.19
C THR A 128 11.62 -3.61 20.19
N SER A 129 11.12 -3.04 21.29
CA SER A 129 9.73 -2.59 21.46
C SER A 129 9.46 -1.19 20.92
N ASP A 130 10.48 -0.46 20.47
CA ASP A 130 10.29 0.92 20.02
C ASP A 130 9.57 0.95 18.66
N PRO A 131 8.54 1.80 18.50
CA PRO A 131 7.77 1.89 17.26
C PRO A 131 8.62 2.42 16.10
N GLN A 132 8.51 1.76 14.94
CA GLN A 132 9.24 2.08 13.73
C GLN A 132 8.29 2.51 12.61
N PHE A 133 8.17 3.82 12.42
CA PHE A 133 7.25 4.41 11.44
C PHE A 133 7.60 4.07 9.98
N ARG A 134 8.85 3.69 9.70
CA ARG A 134 9.36 3.38 8.35
C ARG A 134 9.57 1.88 8.12
N LEU A 135 9.13 1.05 9.06
CA LEU A 135 9.24 -0.42 8.98
C LEU A 135 8.00 -1.00 8.31
N TRP A 136 8.10 -1.22 7.01
CA TRP A 136 7.02 -1.77 6.21
C TRP A 136 7.03 -3.30 6.21
N THR A 137 5.85 -3.87 6.06
CA THR A 137 5.62 -5.30 5.85
C THR A 137 4.68 -5.48 4.66
N ARG A 138 4.67 -6.68 4.07
CA ARG A 138 3.80 -6.99 2.92
C ARG A 138 2.30 -6.92 3.27
N GLU A 139 1.95 -7.32 4.48
CA GLU A 139 0.59 -7.22 4.99
C GLU A 139 0.41 -5.85 5.62
N ALA A 140 -0.48 -5.04 5.05
CA ALA A 140 -0.73 -3.69 5.54
C ALA A 140 -1.32 -3.77 6.95
N GLY A 141 -0.56 -3.28 7.93
CA GLY A 141 -1.00 -3.20 9.31
C GLY A 141 -0.38 -4.27 10.19
N CYS A 142 -0.28 -3.88 11.43
CA CYS A 142 0.26 -4.66 12.50
C CYS A 142 -0.79 -5.73 12.89
N ASN A 143 -0.45 -7.02 12.80
CA ASN A 143 -1.43 -8.10 12.92
C ASN A 143 -1.44 -8.59 14.37
N ASN A 144 -2.46 -8.20 15.12
CA ASN A 144 -2.63 -8.54 16.55
C ASN A 144 -2.51 -10.05 16.86
N SER A 145 -2.65 -10.92 15.86
CA SER A 145 -2.53 -12.37 16.01
C SER A 145 -1.09 -12.90 15.95
N SER A 146 -0.17 -12.22 15.26
CA SER A 146 1.25 -12.60 15.16
C SER A 146 2.17 -11.74 16.04
N ASP A 147 1.78 -10.49 16.30
CA ASP A 147 2.60 -9.50 17.02
C ASP A 147 2.31 -9.48 18.54
N GLY A 148 2.14 -10.69 19.12
CA GLY A 148 1.73 -10.96 20.51
C GLY A 148 1.71 -9.77 21.46
N ASN A 149 0.52 -9.31 21.87
CA ASN A 149 0.30 -8.28 22.90
C ASN A 149 1.17 -7.00 22.80
N ASN A 150 1.76 -6.68 21.65
CA ASN A 150 2.64 -5.53 21.55
C ASN A 150 1.80 -4.24 21.56
N LYS A 151 1.89 -3.46 22.64
CA LYS A 151 1.08 -2.24 22.83
C LYS A 151 1.24 -1.25 21.68
N ALA A 152 2.43 -1.17 21.07
CA ALA A 152 2.68 -0.32 19.90
C ALA A 152 1.79 -0.70 18.68
N CYS A 153 1.57 -1.99 18.51
CA CYS A 153 0.73 -2.56 17.46
C CYS A 153 -0.76 -2.34 17.76
N ALA A 154 -1.17 -2.68 18.99
CA ALA A 154 -2.56 -2.65 19.43
C ALA A 154 -3.12 -1.23 19.66
N GLU A 155 -2.30 -0.29 20.14
CA GLU A 155 -2.72 1.08 20.48
C GLU A 155 -2.43 2.08 19.34
N TYR A 156 -1.37 1.87 18.56
CA TYR A 156 -0.89 2.85 17.56
C TYR A 156 -0.77 2.31 16.13
N GLY A 157 -1.04 1.02 15.90
CA GLY A 157 -0.96 0.41 14.57
C GLY A 157 0.45 0.40 13.98
N GLN A 158 1.48 0.44 14.81
CA GLN A 158 2.89 0.58 14.40
C GLN A 158 3.68 -0.71 14.63
N SER A 159 4.47 -1.08 13.62
CA SER A 159 5.43 -2.17 13.70
C SER A 159 6.63 -1.79 14.57
N THR A 160 7.21 -2.78 15.24
CA THR A 160 8.41 -2.64 16.08
C THR A 160 9.52 -3.56 15.57
N PHE A 161 10.74 -3.45 16.05
CA PHE A 161 11.79 -4.40 15.64
C PHE A 161 11.48 -5.83 16.10
N ALA A 162 10.74 -6.04 17.20
CA ALA A 162 10.25 -7.37 17.55
C ALA A 162 9.40 -8.00 16.43
N SER A 163 8.53 -7.22 15.78
CA SER A 163 7.73 -7.69 14.64
C SER A 163 8.56 -7.95 13.37
N MET A 164 9.74 -7.32 13.25
CA MET A 164 10.66 -7.55 12.13
C MET A 164 11.14 -9.01 12.09
N TYR A 165 11.26 -9.64 13.26
CA TYR A 165 11.76 -11.01 13.42
C TYR A 165 10.68 -12.07 13.13
N ASN A 166 9.41 -11.72 13.37
CA ASN A 166 8.26 -12.61 13.15
C ASN A 166 7.69 -12.51 11.72
N THR A 167 8.10 -11.53 10.92
CA THR A 167 7.57 -11.28 9.58
C THR A 167 8.59 -11.59 8.48
N THR A 168 8.17 -12.32 7.45
CA THR A 168 9.07 -12.84 6.40
C THR A 168 9.47 -11.84 5.33
N GLU A 169 8.87 -10.64 5.29
CA GLU A 169 9.15 -9.60 4.29
C GLU A 169 9.05 -8.19 4.88
N SER A 170 9.80 -7.93 5.95
CA SER A 170 9.97 -6.60 6.50
C SER A 170 11.02 -5.79 5.72
N PHE A 171 10.78 -4.49 5.55
CA PHE A 171 11.67 -3.62 4.78
C PHE A 171 11.59 -2.16 5.23
N TRP A 172 12.65 -1.41 4.97
CA TRP A 172 12.66 0.04 5.15
C TRP A 172 12.08 0.74 3.92
N ALA A 173 11.22 1.74 4.15
CA ALA A 173 10.82 2.71 3.13
C ALA A 173 10.63 4.09 3.76
N GLN A 174 10.87 5.16 2.99
CA GLN A 174 10.88 6.51 3.54
C GLN A 174 9.51 7.04 4.01
N PRO A 175 8.39 6.83 3.28
CA PRO A 175 7.07 7.22 3.78
C PRO A 175 6.67 6.39 4.99
N PRO A 176 5.87 6.94 5.92
CA PRO A 176 5.42 6.18 7.07
C PRO A 176 4.51 5.01 6.65
N VAL A 177 4.53 3.92 7.41
CA VAL A 177 3.67 2.76 7.19
C VAL A 177 2.20 3.17 7.16
N GLY A 178 1.44 2.59 6.23
CA GLY A 178 0.04 2.94 6.00
C GLY A 178 -0.15 4.14 5.08
N PHE A 179 0.93 4.79 4.63
CA PHE A 179 0.85 5.83 3.60
C PHE A 179 0.32 5.23 2.29
N GLN A 180 -0.68 5.91 1.70
CA GLN A 180 -1.24 5.53 0.41
C GLN A 180 -1.32 6.74 -0.52
N THR A 181 -1.16 6.46 -1.80
CA THR A 181 -1.15 7.47 -2.87
C THR A 181 -2.53 7.66 -3.52
N GLY A 182 -3.50 6.85 -3.11
CA GLY A 182 -4.91 6.96 -3.51
C GLY A 182 -5.09 6.71 -5.00
N LEU A 183 -5.47 7.74 -5.76
CA LEU A 183 -5.67 7.70 -7.21
C LEU A 183 -4.35 7.71 -8.01
N TRP A 184 -3.23 7.98 -7.35
CA TRP A 184 -1.91 8.06 -7.98
C TRP A 184 -1.15 6.74 -7.84
N LYS A 185 -0.35 6.41 -8.86
CA LYS A 185 0.69 5.40 -8.78
C LYS A 185 2.03 6.08 -8.65
N GLN A 186 2.75 5.80 -7.58
CA GLN A 186 4.05 6.39 -7.28
C GLN A 186 5.00 5.34 -6.76
N LEU A 187 6.29 5.57 -6.97
CA LEU A 187 7.34 4.72 -6.46
C LEU A 187 7.98 5.34 -5.22
N ALA A 188 8.48 4.47 -4.34
CA ALA A 188 9.37 4.86 -3.25
C ALA A 188 10.56 3.89 -3.14
N PRO A 189 11.70 4.34 -2.60
CA PRO A 189 12.79 3.46 -2.21
C PRO A 189 12.33 2.38 -1.23
N ARG A 190 12.81 1.16 -1.45
CA ARG A 190 12.66 0.01 -0.56
C ARG A 190 14.01 -0.63 -0.35
N ILE A 191 14.35 -0.91 0.91
CA ILE A 191 15.59 -1.56 1.29
C ILE A 191 15.29 -2.70 2.25
N ASN A 192 15.73 -3.90 1.90
CA ASN A 192 15.61 -5.11 2.72
C ASN A 192 16.98 -5.49 3.26
N PHE A 193 17.01 -6.03 4.48
CA PHE A 193 18.24 -6.48 5.14
C PHE A 193 18.11 -7.95 5.52
N THR A 194 19.20 -8.69 5.37
CA THR A 194 19.30 -10.05 5.87
C THR A 194 20.71 -10.29 6.38
N THR A 195 20.83 -10.51 7.68
CA THR A 195 22.09 -10.80 8.35
C THR A 195 22.24 -12.29 8.59
N LEU A 196 23.45 -12.80 8.43
CA LEU A 196 23.86 -14.15 8.82
C LEU A 196 25.02 -14.06 9.82
N HIS A 197 24.94 -14.82 10.91
CA HIS A 197 26.01 -14.96 11.89
C HIS A 197 26.57 -16.38 11.83
N ASP A 198 27.83 -16.50 11.42
CA ASP A 198 28.50 -17.79 11.26
C ASP A 198 29.69 -17.88 12.22
N LYS A 199 29.78 -18.98 12.96
CA LYS A 199 31.02 -19.33 13.68
C LYS A 199 32.01 -19.93 12.69
N ILE A 200 33.21 -19.36 12.62
CA ILE A 200 34.23 -19.74 11.63
C ILE A 200 35.48 -20.28 12.33
N SER A 201 36.33 -21.00 11.58
CA SER A 201 37.63 -21.41 12.10
C SER A 201 38.55 -20.20 12.25
N PRO A 202 39.48 -20.16 13.23
CA PRO A 202 40.52 -19.13 13.30
C PRO A 202 41.37 -19.02 12.02
N ASP A 203 41.49 -20.11 11.26
CA ASP A 203 42.22 -20.16 9.98
C ASP A 203 41.47 -19.45 8.84
N ASP A 204 40.15 -19.28 8.96
CA ASP A 204 39.31 -18.58 7.98
C ASP A 204 39.33 -17.05 8.16
N PHE A 205 39.98 -16.55 9.24
CA PHE A 205 40.11 -15.13 9.48
C PHE A 205 41.06 -14.47 8.45
N PRO A 206 40.66 -13.38 7.77
CA PRO A 206 41.49 -12.74 6.75
C PRO A 206 42.78 -12.13 7.34
N THR A 207 43.92 -12.79 7.12
CA THR A 207 45.23 -12.33 7.63
C THR A 207 45.82 -11.17 6.83
N ASP A 208 45.33 -10.95 5.61
CA ASP A 208 45.77 -9.88 4.71
C ASP A 208 45.11 -8.52 4.99
N CYS A 209 44.11 -8.49 5.87
CA CYS A 209 43.35 -7.28 6.22
C CYS A 209 44.23 -6.18 6.82
N GLN A 210 45.17 -6.56 7.69
CA GLN A 210 46.13 -5.63 8.30
C GLN A 210 47.08 -4.99 7.27
N ASN A 211 47.39 -5.70 6.19
CA ASN A 211 48.37 -5.29 5.19
C ASN A 211 47.74 -4.58 3.99
N LYS A 212 46.40 -4.58 3.87
CA LYS A 212 45.66 -3.94 2.78
C LYS A 212 45.21 -2.53 3.22
N PRO A 213 45.73 -1.46 2.60
CA PRO A 213 45.41 -0.09 3.02
C PRO A 213 43.95 0.31 2.81
N ASP A 214 43.25 -0.40 1.93
CA ASP A 214 41.84 -0.14 1.61
C ASP A 214 40.87 -0.95 2.48
N ALA A 215 41.35 -1.94 3.24
CA ALA A 215 40.55 -2.75 4.14
C ALA A 215 40.43 -2.08 5.52
N LEU A 216 39.34 -2.35 6.24
CA LEU A 216 39.20 -1.88 7.62
C LEU A 216 39.76 -2.94 8.55
N TYR A 217 40.80 -2.60 9.31
CA TYR A 217 41.36 -3.45 10.35
C TYR A 217 41.52 -2.68 11.66
N MET A 218 41.09 -3.28 12.77
CA MET A 218 41.22 -2.73 14.11
C MET A 218 41.73 -3.80 15.07
N HIS A 219 42.64 -3.41 15.97
CA HIS A 219 43.23 -4.29 16.97
C HIS A 219 43.10 -3.64 18.36
N TYR A 220 42.46 -4.36 19.27
CA TYR A 220 42.33 -3.97 20.68
C TYR A 220 42.91 -5.06 21.57
N ALA A 221 43.90 -4.71 22.39
CA ALA A 221 44.47 -5.62 23.37
C ALA A 221 44.61 -4.93 24.73
N ASN A 222 44.17 -5.62 25.77
CA ASN A 222 44.42 -5.25 27.16
C ASN A 222 44.51 -6.53 28.00
N MET A 223 45.74 -6.99 28.20
CA MET A 223 46.08 -8.19 28.96
C MET A 223 46.72 -7.79 30.29
N THR A 224 46.22 -8.35 31.39
CA THR A 224 46.76 -8.17 32.75
C THR A 224 47.19 -9.51 33.33
N GLU A 225 47.86 -9.52 34.49
CA GLU A 225 48.31 -10.75 35.15
C GLU A 225 47.17 -11.70 35.54
N ILE A 226 45.95 -11.16 35.74
CA ILE A 226 44.74 -11.91 36.11
C ILE A 226 43.86 -12.27 34.91
N GLY A 227 44.20 -11.81 33.70
CA GLY A 227 43.40 -11.99 32.49
C GLY A 227 43.25 -10.74 31.64
N GLY A 228 42.53 -10.87 30.53
CA GLY A 228 42.24 -9.78 29.63
C GLY A 228 41.66 -10.22 28.30
N TYR A 229 41.75 -9.33 27.32
CA TYR A 229 41.23 -9.57 25.98
C TYR A 229 42.19 -9.16 24.88
N ILE A 230 42.09 -9.86 23.76
CA ILE A 230 42.64 -9.47 22.46
C ILE A 230 41.49 -9.59 21.45
N VAL A 231 41.22 -8.54 20.69
CA VAL A 231 40.19 -8.52 19.65
C VAL A 231 40.75 -7.92 18.37
N ASP A 232 40.67 -8.71 17.31
CA ASP A 232 40.95 -8.32 15.93
C ASP A 232 39.63 -8.21 15.16
N ILE A 233 39.41 -7.09 14.49
CA ILE A 233 38.23 -6.82 13.69
C ILE A 233 38.68 -6.51 12.27
N CYS A 234 38.07 -7.17 11.28
CA CYS A 234 38.40 -7.00 9.88
C CYS A 234 37.13 -6.91 9.03
N MET A 235 37.07 -5.92 8.14
CA MET A 235 36.18 -5.94 6.98
C MET A 235 37.02 -5.99 5.70
N PRO A 236 37.04 -7.12 4.98
CA PRO A 236 37.81 -7.24 3.75
C PRO A 236 37.22 -6.38 2.62
N GLY A 237 38.01 -6.13 1.58
CA GLY A 237 37.59 -5.31 0.44
C GLY A 237 38.00 -3.84 0.56
N ASN A 238 37.66 -3.04 -0.45
CA ASN A 238 37.97 -1.61 -0.44
C ASN A 238 36.84 -0.81 0.22
N GLN A 239 37.02 -0.51 1.51
CA GLN A 239 36.08 0.21 2.35
C GLN A 239 36.08 1.73 2.08
N THR A 240 37.06 2.24 1.32
CA THR A 240 37.14 3.66 0.94
C THR A 240 36.18 4.03 -0.20
N LYS A 241 35.53 3.04 -0.82
CA LYS A 241 34.55 3.23 -1.90
C LYS A 241 33.16 2.85 -1.43
N SER A 242 32.18 3.64 -1.85
CA SER A 242 30.78 3.32 -1.60
C SER A 242 30.38 2.01 -2.31
N PRO A 243 29.67 1.09 -1.64
CA PRO A 243 29.08 -0.07 -2.30
C PRO A 243 27.86 0.32 -3.16
N TRP A 244 27.28 1.50 -2.94
CA TRP A 244 26.10 1.97 -3.63
C TRP A 244 26.42 2.43 -5.05
N LYS A 245 25.56 2.08 -6.00
CA LYS A 245 25.62 2.59 -7.37
C LYS A 245 24.57 3.68 -7.56
N ALA A 246 24.92 4.71 -8.32
CA ALA A 246 24.01 5.76 -8.73
C ALA A 246 23.04 5.22 -9.82
N THR A 247 22.07 4.40 -9.42
CA THR A 247 21.04 3.84 -10.30
C THR A 247 19.74 3.60 -9.55
N ARG A 248 18.62 3.65 -10.27
CA ARG A 248 17.31 3.23 -9.74
C ARG A 248 17.07 1.72 -9.85
N GLU A 249 17.88 1.02 -10.64
CA GLU A 249 17.77 -0.43 -10.77
C GLU A 249 17.99 -1.13 -9.42
N ARG A 250 17.47 -2.36 -9.31
CA ARG A 250 17.71 -3.19 -8.14
C ARG A 250 19.21 -3.41 -7.92
N GLN A 251 19.65 -3.22 -6.69
CA GLN A 251 21.03 -3.43 -6.26
C GLN A 251 21.03 -4.43 -5.11
N ASP A 252 21.89 -5.44 -5.19
CA ASP A 252 22.14 -6.39 -4.11
C ASP A 252 23.59 -6.19 -3.65
N LEU A 253 23.75 -5.82 -2.37
CA LEU A 253 25.03 -5.52 -1.72
C LEU A 253 25.31 -6.60 -0.68
N VAL A 254 26.56 -7.03 -0.59
CA VAL A 254 27.03 -7.99 0.41
C VAL A 254 28.22 -7.36 1.12
N GLU A 255 28.11 -7.23 2.43
CA GLU A 255 29.20 -6.77 3.30
C GLU A 255 29.53 -7.87 4.32
N GLU A 256 30.82 -8.05 4.59
CA GLU A 256 31.31 -9.07 5.52
C GLU A 256 32.17 -8.44 6.61
N LEU A 257 31.92 -8.84 7.87
CA LEU A 257 32.67 -8.45 9.05
C LEU A 257 33.19 -9.70 9.75
N TYR A 258 34.49 -9.73 9.99
CA TYR A 258 35.19 -10.81 10.67
C TYR A 258 35.67 -10.30 12.02
N VAL A 259 35.42 -11.09 13.07
CA VAL A 259 35.88 -10.78 14.41
C VAL A 259 36.56 -12.00 14.99
N LYS A 260 37.78 -11.80 15.49
CA LYS A 260 38.56 -12.79 16.22
C LYS A 260 38.85 -12.24 17.61
N ALA A 261 38.37 -12.93 18.63
CA ALA A 261 38.51 -12.52 20.02
C ALA A 261 39.09 -13.65 20.86
N THR A 262 40.08 -13.31 21.70
CA THR A 262 40.61 -14.17 22.75
C THR A 262 40.27 -13.51 24.09
N LEU A 263 39.48 -14.20 24.90
CA LEU A 263 39.09 -13.78 26.24
C LEU A 263 39.76 -14.72 27.24
N ASP A 264 40.59 -14.20 28.13
CA ASP A 264 41.29 -14.98 29.15
C ASP A 264 41.08 -14.39 30.54
N TRP A 265 40.92 -15.26 31.54
CA TRP A 265 40.75 -14.82 32.93
C TRP A 265 40.95 -15.95 33.92
N ASP A 266 41.71 -15.66 34.96
CA ASP A 266 41.87 -16.57 36.09
C ASP A 266 40.78 -16.33 37.13
N PHE A 267 39.75 -17.18 37.14
CA PHE A 267 38.63 -17.03 38.07
C PHE A 267 39.01 -17.45 39.49
N GLU A 268 38.96 -16.48 40.41
CA GLU A 268 39.02 -16.73 41.84
C GLU A 268 37.83 -17.58 42.33
N PRO A 269 37.93 -18.26 43.49
CA PRO A 269 36.84 -19.06 44.05
C PRO A 269 35.53 -18.30 44.27
N ILE A 270 35.61 -16.98 44.53
CA ILE A 270 34.46 -16.09 44.76
C ILE A 270 33.76 -15.77 43.42
N ASP A 271 34.52 -15.55 42.34
CA ASP A 271 33.95 -15.35 40.99
C ASP A 271 33.20 -16.59 40.49
N LYS A 272 33.60 -17.79 40.93
CA LYS A 272 32.90 -19.04 40.59
C LYS A 272 31.51 -19.14 41.23
N GLN A 273 31.22 -18.36 42.27
CA GLN A 273 29.92 -18.31 42.93
C GLN A 273 28.97 -17.30 42.25
N ASN A 274 29.52 -16.23 41.64
CA ASN A 274 28.80 -15.26 40.81
C ASN A 274 29.49 -15.15 39.43
N PRO A 275 29.28 -16.13 38.54
CA PRO A 275 30.00 -16.18 37.28
C PRO A 275 29.67 -14.95 36.42
N PRO A 276 30.66 -14.38 35.70
CA PRO A 276 30.40 -13.29 34.77
C PRO A 276 29.46 -13.71 33.64
N SER A 277 28.88 -12.72 32.97
CA SER A 277 28.07 -12.91 31.76
C SER A 277 28.87 -13.30 30.50
N TRP A 278 30.04 -13.92 30.67
CA TRP A 278 30.92 -14.39 29.58
C TRP A 278 31.77 -15.58 30.04
N ALA A 279 32.43 -16.24 29.08
CA ALA A 279 33.32 -17.38 29.34
C ALA A 279 34.69 -17.19 28.66
N PRO A 280 35.81 -17.55 29.32
CA PRO A 280 37.13 -17.57 28.70
C PRO A 280 37.15 -18.51 27.50
N GLY A 281 37.86 -18.11 26.45
CA GLY A 281 37.97 -18.89 25.23
C GLY A 281 38.42 -18.07 24.04
N ASN A 282 38.64 -18.79 22.93
CA ASN A 282 38.90 -18.21 21.62
C ASN A 282 37.63 -18.27 20.80
N TYR A 283 37.19 -17.11 20.33
CA TYR A 283 35.98 -16.92 19.54
C TYR A 283 36.36 -16.34 18.19
N THR A 284 35.83 -16.91 17.12
CA THR A 284 35.99 -16.38 15.78
C THR A 284 34.67 -16.53 15.05
N PHE A 285 34.13 -15.41 14.57
CA PHE A 285 32.83 -15.37 13.92
C PHE A 285 32.84 -14.37 12.77
N LYS A 286 31.91 -14.60 11.84
CA LYS A 286 31.66 -13.78 10.66
C LYS A 286 30.22 -13.30 10.68
N ILE A 287 30.03 -12.02 10.40
CA ILE A 287 28.72 -11.42 10.17
C ILE A 287 28.65 -11.02 8.70
N THR A 288 27.66 -11.56 7.99
CA THR A 288 27.40 -11.23 6.59
C THR A 288 26.09 -10.46 6.50
N LEU A 289 26.11 -9.24 5.98
CA LEU A 289 24.92 -8.44 5.75
C LEU A 289 24.61 -8.38 4.26
N ASN A 290 23.46 -8.95 3.89
CA ASN A 290 22.90 -8.83 2.55
C ASN A 290 21.89 -7.68 2.56
N THR A 291 22.16 -6.65 1.76
CA THR A 291 21.26 -5.50 1.57
C THR A 291 20.72 -5.52 0.15
N THR A 292 19.40 -5.62 -0.01
CA THR A 292 18.74 -5.49 -1.31
C THR A 292 18.00 -4.17 -1.35
N ALA A 293 18.39 -3.29 -2.26
CA ALA A 293 17.78 -1.98 -2.45
C ALA A 293 17.17 -1.81 -3.84
N GLY A 294 16.11 -1.03 -3.93
CA GLY A 294 15.47 -0.68 -5.19
C GLY A 294 14.19 0.11 -4.94
N TYR A 295 13.22 -0.01 -5.84
CA TYR A 295 11.97 0.75 -5.78
C TYR A 295 10.78 -0.19 -5.77
N PHE A 296 9.71 0.23 -5.14
CA PHE A 296 8.43 -0.46 -5.15
C PHE A 296 7.30 0.54 -5.36
N GLU A 297 6.16 0.04 -5.83
CA GLU A 297 4.93 0.83 -5.96
C GLU A 297 4.26 1.00 -4.60
N LEU A 298 4.02 2.25 -4.21
CA LEU A 298 3.30 2.55 -2.98
C LEU A 298 1.83 2.09 -3.05
N PRO A 299 1.21 1.78 -1.90
CA PRO A 299 -0.22 1.47 -1.84
C PRO A 299 -1.08 2.54 -2.54
N ASN A 300 -2.02 2.09 -3.37
CA ASN A 300 -2.97 2.92 -4.12
C ASN A 300 -4.23 2.13 -4.50
N TYR A 301 -5.23 2.79 -5.07
CA TYR A 301 -6.49 2.13 -5.43
C TYR A 301 -6.35 1.11 -6.58
N HIS A 302 -5.28 1.17 -7.37
CA HIS A 302 -5.01 0.20 -8.44
C HIS A 302 -4.35 -1.09 -7.94
N ASN A 303 -3.59 -1.04 -6.85
CA ASN A 303 -2.95 -2.21 -6.24
C ASN A 303 -3.68 -2.73 -4.99
N ASN A 304 -4.97 -2.42 -4.86
CA ASN A 304 -5.81 -2.78 -3.70
C ASN A 304 -5.24 -2.28 -2.37
N GLN A 305 -4.59 -1.12 -2.37
CA GLN A 305 -3.98 -0.48 -1.19
C GLN A 305 -2.92 -1.36 -0.52
N ARG A 306 -2.14 -2.09 -1.32
CA ARG A 306 -1.05 -2.94 -0.83
C ARG A 306 0.29 -2.50 -1.42
N PRO A 307 1.38 -2.56 -0.64
CA PRO A 307 2.70 -2.27 -1.18
C PRO A 307 3.06 -3.28 -2.28
N GLY A 308 3.57 -2.77 -3.39
CA GLY A 308 4.05 -3.59 -4.50
C GLY A 308 5.31 -4.39 -4.14
N PRO A 309 5.66 -5.42 -4.95
CA PRO A 309 6.95 -6.08 -4.82
C PRO A 309 8.09 -5.14 -5.22
N LEU A 310 9.31 -5.51 -4.83
CA LEU A 310 10.51 -4.84 -5.33
C LEU A 310 10.57 -4.98 -6.86
N LEU A 311 10.77 -3.85 -7.55
CA LEU A 311 10.84 -3.79 -9.00
C LEU A 311 12.25 -4.13 -9.48
N ASN A 312 12.36 -5.08 -10.41
CA ASN A 312 13.65 -5.41 -11.04
C ASN A 312 14.09 -4.34 -12.05
N ASP A 313 13.12 -3.79 -12.79
CA ASP A 313 13.34 -2.76 -13.81
C ASP A 313 12.33 -1.63 -13.59
N PRO A 314 12.67 -0.64 -12.75
CA PRO A 314 11.81 0.50 -12.50
C PRO A 314 11.68 1.39 -13.72
N GLY A 315 12.66 1.45 -14.64
CA GLY A 315 12.59 2.23 -15.88
C GLY A 315 11.41 1.79 -16.76
N LYS A 316 11.30 0.48 -16.99
CA LYS A 316 10.17 -0.09 -17.74
C LYS A 316 8.82 0.06 -17.03
N TYR A 317 8.83 0.04 -15.69
CA TYR A 317 7.63 0.29 -14.90
C TYR A 317 7.17 1.75 -15.00
N LEU A 318 8.10 2.71 -15.04
CA LEU A 318 7.81 4.12 -15.27
C LEU A 318 7.12 4.33 -16.63
N GLU A 319 7.63 3.69 -17.68
CA GLU A 319 7.08 3.82 -19.03
C GLU A 319 5.70 3.16 -19.22
N LYS A 320 5.48 1.97 -18.63
CA LYS A 320 4.29 1.14 -18.92
C LYS A 320 3.32 0.97 -17.76
N GLY A 321 3.77 1.14 -16.52
CA GLY A 321 3.00 0.84 -15.29
C GLY A 321 2.27 2.05 -14.73
N CYS A 322 2.99 3.15 -14.50
CA CYS A 322 2.43 4.40 -13.98
C CYS A 322 2.43 5.58 -14.97
N GLY A 323 3.22 5.51 -16.04
CA GLY A 323 3.22 6.51 -17.11
C GLY A 323 3.51 7.92 -16.59
N ALA A 324 2.77 8.91 -17.11
CA ALA A 324 2.94 10.32 -16.76
C ALA A 324 2.82 10.62 -15.26
N GLN A 325 2.14 9.79 -14.46
CA GLN A 325 2.00 10.02 -13.02
C GLN A 325 3.35 9.92 -12.28
N CYS A 326 4.25 9.02 -12.73
CA CYS A 326 5.58 8.92 -12.14
C CYS A 326 6.59 9.89 -12.76
N GLU A 327 6.31 10.42 -13.96
CA GLU A 327 7.15 11.45 -14.59
C GLU A 327 7.28 12.66 -13.65
N TYR A 328 6.18 13.08 -13.01
CA TYR A 328 6.17 14.14 -11.98
C TYR A 328 7.03 13.85 -10.74
N GLN A 329 7.43 12.60 -10.47
CA GLN A 329 8.39 12.31 -9.39
C GLN A 329 9.82 12.70 -9.77
N THR A 330 10.11 12.78 -11.07
CA THR A 330 11.45 13.00 -11.61
C THR A 330 11.72 14.44 -12.03
N VAL A 331 10.67 15.22 -12.29
CA VAL A 331 10.73 16.61 -12.78
C VAL A 331 11.05 17.60 -11.65
N ARG A 332 12.28 17.52 -11.13
CA ARG A 332 13.06 18.63 -10.55
C ARG A 332 14.54 18.24 -10.65
N SER A 333 15.09 18.30 -11.85
CA SER A 333 16.54 18.34 -12.03
C SER A 333 16.80 19.44 -13.05
N TYR A 334 17.38 20.54 -12.57
CA TYR A 334 18.20 21.36 -13.44
C TYR A 334 19.41 20.49 -13.76
N ASP A 335 19.50 20.07 -15.02
CA ASP A 335 20.57 19.27 -15.57
C ASP A 335 21.87 20.11 -15.54
N PHE A 336 22.63 20.02 -14.45
CA PHE A 336 23.99 20.54 -14.37
C PHE A 336 24.97 19.41 -14.65
N ASP A 337 25.16 19.17 -15.94
CA ASP A 337 26.18 18.28 -16.51
C ASP A 337 27.58 18.85 -16.22
N ARG A 338 28.09 18.67 -14.99
CA ARG A 338 29.42 19.16 -14.59
C ARG A 338 30.43 18.03 -14.61
N LYS A 339 30.84 17.61 -15.82
CA LYS A 339 32.03 16.77 -16.00
C LYS A 339 33.27 17.51 -15.50
N ARG A 340 33.82 17.06 -14.36
CA ARG A 340 35.13 17.49 -13.88
C ARG A 340 36.11 16.33 -14.06
N SER A 341 37.15 16.54 -14.86
CA SER A 341 38.27 15.59 -14.93
C SER A 341 39.15 15.75 -13.70
N LEU A 342 39.36 14.67 -12.96
CA LEU A 342 40.33 14.59 -11.87
C LEU A 342 41.68 14.13 -12.44
N GLU A 343 42.68 15.01 -12.42
CA GLU A 343 44.10 14.63 -12.45
C GLU A 343 44.57 14.46 -11.01
N GLU A 344 44.87 13.23 -10.61
CA GLU A 344 45.52 12.93 -9.33
C GLU A 344 47.05 13.01 -9.50
N THR A 345 47.70 13.90 -8.74
CA THR A 345 49.14 13.84 -8.50
C THR A 345 49.43 13.04 -7.23
N PRO A 346 50.37 12.08 -7.26
CA PRO A 346 50.67 11.26 -6.09
C PRO A 346 51.60 12.00 -5.12
N LYS A 347 51.29 11.93 -3.83
CA LYS A 347 52.26 12.18 -2.77
C LYS A 347 52.51 10.88 -2.00
N ASN A 348 53.79 10.57 -1.87
CA ASN A 348 54.32 9.40 -1.21
C ASN A 348 54.33 9.54 0.32
N GLU A 349 54.48 8.36 0.90
CA GLU A 349 55.08 8.00 2.19
C GLU A 349 54.13 7.71 3.35
N ALA A 350 54.17 6.41 3.67
CA ALA A 350 53.50 5.70 4.72
C ALA A 350 54.14 5.99 6.07
N GLU A 351 53.30 6.29 7.08
CA GLU A 351 53.49 5.93 8.51
C GLU A 351 52.34 6.51 9.37
N LYS A 352 51.07 6.15 9.11
CA LYS A 352 49.93 6.56 9.97
C LYS A 352 48.64 5.72 9.82
N ALA A 353 48.76 4.40 9.99
CA ALA A 353 47.72 3.46 9.54
C ALA A 353 46.50 3.21 10.47
N LEU A 354 46.24 4.00 11.51
CA LEU A 354 44.97 3.89 12.27
C LEU A 354 44.15 5.20 12.33
N GLY A 355 44.80 6.36 12.29
CA GLY A 355 44.11 7.66 12.22
C GLY A 355 43.62 8.00 10.81
N ASP A 356 44.39 7.68 9.78
CA ASP A 356 44.10 8.12 8.41
C ASP A 356 42.95 7.36 7.74
N ILE A 357 42.68 6.10 8.14
CA ILE A 357 41.54 5.33 7.61
C ILE A 357 40.24 5.81 8.27
N ALA A 358 40.24 6.08 9.58
CA ALA A 358 39.08 6.66 10.27
C ALA A 358 38.75 8.04 9.70
N ASP A 359 39.76 8.89 9.46
CA ASP A 359 39.57 10.19 8.81
C ASP A 359 39.06 10.03 7.36
N LYS A 360 39.68 9.18 6.53
CA LYS A 360 39.23 8.94 5.14
C LYS A 360 37.82 8.34 5.06
N LEU A 361 37.49 7.41 5.96
CA LEU A 361 36.15 6.83 6.04
C LEU A 361 35.15 7.85 6.57
N SER A 362 35.55 8.80 7.42
CA SER A 362 34.64 9.84 7.90
C SER A 362 34.06 10.69 6.76
N TYR A 363 34.81 10.93 5.69
CA TYR A 363 34.36 11.65 4.49
C TYR A 363 33.58 10.79 3.47
N LEU A 364 33.51 9.46 3.64
CA LEU A 364 32.75 8.61 2.72
C LEU A 364 31.25 8.80 2.94
N VAL A 365 30.56 9.52 2.06
CA VAL A 365 29.15 9.90 2.28
C VAL A 365 28.18 8.70 2.26
N SER A 366 28.36 7.79 1.30
CA SER A 366 27.46 6.65 1.09
C SER A 366 28.10 5.36 1.57
N LYS A 367 28.30 5.21 2.88
CA LYS A 367 28.81 3.96 3.47
C LYS A 367 27.79 2.83 3.29
N GLY A 368 28.29 1.60 3.25
CA GLY A 368 27.41 0.44 3.41
C GLY A 368 26.80 0.40 4.82
N PRO A 369 25.59 -0.16 5.00
CA PRO A 369 24.99 -0.28 6.31
C PRO A 369 25.87 -1.04 7.32
N LEU A 370 26.54 -2.14 6.93
CA LEU A 370 27.39 -2.90 7.86
C LEU A 370 28.65 -2.12 8.23
N LEU A 371 29.28 -1.45 7.25
CA LEU A 371 30.41 -0.56 7.52
C LEU A 371 30.00 0.53 8.53
N SER A 372 28.84 1.17 8.33
CA SER A 372 28.34 2.21 9.22
C SER A 372 28.14 1.71 10.65
N ILE A 373 27.54 0.52 10.81
CA ILE A 373 27.39 -0.15 12.11
C ILE A 373 28.75 -0.44 12.73
N THR A 374 29.69 -1.00 11.95
CA THR A 374 31.03 -1.36 12.42
C THR A 374 31.78 -0.14 12.95
N LEU A 375 31.71 0.99 12.24
CA LEU A 375 32.27 2.27 12.71
C LEU A 375 31.57 2.73 14.01
N ALA A 376 30.24 2.62 14.10
CA ALA A 376 29.53 3.01 15.30
C ALA A 376 29.90 2.14 16.53
N LEU A 377 30.10 0.83 16.34
CA LEU A 377 30.36 -0.12 17.42
C LEU A 377 31.82 -0.18 17.86
N PHE A 378 32.77 0.03 16.94
CA PHE A 378 34.16 -0.38 17.18
C PHE A 378 35.22 0.69 16.94
N THR A 379 34.95 1.83 16.29
CA THR A 379 36.02 2.83 16.02
C THR A 379 36.21 3.84 17.14
N GLN A 380 37.01 4.89 16.88
CA GLN A 380 37.26 5.97 17.82
C GLN A 380 35.95 6.56 18.39
N GLY A 381 35.92 6.76 19.71
CA GLY A 381 34.74 7.19 20.45
C GLY A 381 33.63 6.13 20.59
N SER A 382 33.87 4.88 20.18
CA SER A 382 33.00 3.75 20.48
C SER A 382 33.15 3.29 21.94
N TYR A 383 32.26 2.39 22.37
CA TYR A 383 32.32 1.81 23.70
C TYR A 383 33.66 1.08 23.98
N LEU A 384 34.17 0.34 22.98
CA LEU A 384 35.47 -0.34 23.11
C LEU A 384 36.63 0.66 23.19
N ASP A 385 36.62 1.70 22.34
CA ASP A 385 37.68 2.69 22.28
C ASP A 385 37.73 3.59 23.53
N ILE A 386 36.58 4.09 24.00
CA ILE A 386 36.48 4.93 25.20
C ILE A 386 36.97 4.17 26.44
N ARG A 387 36.67 2.87 26.55
CA ARG A 387 37.12 2.04 27.67
C ARG A 387 38.57 1.60 27.55
N HIS A 388 39.11 1.53 26.33
CA HIS A 388 40.54 1.30 26.09
C HIS A 388 41.38 2.55 26.41
N THR A 389 40.84 3.74 26.15
CA THR A 389 41.59 5.01 26.21
C THR A 389 41.31 5.88 27.44
N VAL A 390 40.12 5.84 28.03
CA VAL A 390 39.68 6.72 29.15
C VAL A 390 39.11 5.91 30.31
N LEU A 391 39.98 5.11 30.93
CA LEU A 391 39.64 4.31 32.11
C LEU A 391 39.44 5.16 33.38
N GLU A 392 40.16 6.27 33.50
CA GLU A 392 40.25 7.09 34.72
C GLU A 392 38.99 7.94 35.00
N GLY A 393 38.31 8.45 33.97
CA GLY A 393 37.12 9.30 34.12
C GLY A 393 35.88 8.57 34.66
N TYR A 394 35.80 7.26 34.46
CA TYR A 394 34.72 6.43 35.00
C TYR A 394 34.96 6.02 36.45
N GLN A 395 36.21 5.81 36.85
CA GLN A 395 36.57 5.47 38.23
C GLN A 395 36.39 6.65 39.20
N SER A 396 36.42 7.90 38.72
CA SER A 396 36.06 9.07 39.52
C SER A 396 34.55 9.17 39.74
N TRP A 397 33.73 9.01 38.69
CA TRP A 397 32.26 9.06 38.85
C TRP A 397 31.69 7.91 39.67
N ALA A 398 32.23 6.70 39.53
CA ALA A 398 31.79 5.55 40.31
C ALA A 398 32.06 5.74 41.82
N ARG A 399 33.09 6.50 42.21
CA ARG A 399 33.39 6.83 43.62
C ARG A 399 32.36 7.75 44.25
N ASP A 400 31.79 8.65 43.46
CA ASP A 400 30.81 9.63 43.94
C ASP A 400 29.36 9.11 43.83
N ALA A 401 29.10 8.11 42.99
CA ALA A 401 27.79 7.50 42.79
C ALA A 401 27.45 6.48 43.89
N ILE A 402 27.17 6.96 45.10
CA ILE A 402 26.59 6.17 46.19
C ILE A 402 25.17 5.72 45.76
N GLY A 403 25.04 4.56 45.10
CA GLY A 403 23.73 3.98 44.78
C GLY A 403 23.58 3.11 43.52
N GLY A 404 24.65 2.69 42.83
CA GLY A 404 24.51 1.77 41.69
C GLY A 404 23.90 2.39 40.43
N GLY A 405 24.05 3.71 40.26
CA GLY A 405 23.52 4.46 39.13
C GLY A 405 24.05 3.99 37.75
N CYS A 406 23.27 4.29 36.73
CA CYS A 406 23.57 4.01 35.33
C CYS A 406 24.67 4.95 34.82
N VAL A 407 25.82 4.41 34.44
CA VAL A 407 26.97 5.22 34.01
C VAL A 407 27.09 5.28 32.50
N ASP A 408 26.70 4.21 31.80
CA ASP A 408 26.74 4.16 30.34
C ASP A 408 25.84 3.06 29.78
N ILE A 409 25.33 3.24 28.56
CA ILE A 409 24.49 2.25 27.86
C ILE A 409 25.25 1.77 26.63
N PRO A 410 25.76 0.53 26.60
CA PRO A 410 26.53 0.08 25.44
C PRO A 410 25.62 -0.02 24.19
N PRO A 411 26.11 0.40 23.00
CA PRO A 411 25.34 0.28 21.77
C PRO A 411 24.91 -1.16 21.48
N LEU A 412 23.74 -1.33 20.88
CA LEU A 412 23.13 -2.61 20.45
C LEU A 412 22.56 -3.50 21.58
N VAL A 413 22.90 -3.27 22.85
CA VAL A 413 22.44 -4.10 23.99
C VAL A 413 20.91 -4.23 24.02
N LYS A 414 20.17 -3.12 23.87
CA LYS A 414 18.71 -3.13 23.88
C LYS A 414 18.07 -3.81 22.66
N LEU A 415 18.79 -3.89 21.53
CA LEU A 415 18.30 -4.57 20.32
C LEU A 415 18.50 -6.09 20.39
N LEU A 416 19.34 -6.57 21.31
CA LEU A 416 19.56 -8.00 21.57
C LEU A 416 18.50 -8.61 22.50
N HIS A 417 17.57 -7.82 23.03
CA HIS A 417 16.43 -8.30 23.83
C HIS A 417 15.46 -9.11 22.99
N GLY A 418 15.14 -10.33 23.44
CA GLY A 418 14.03 -11.12 22.90
C GLY A 418 12.73 -10.85 23.65
N GLU A 419 11.58 -11.30 23.12
CA GLU A 419 10.27 -11.13 23.77
C GLU A 419 10.21 -11.73 25.19
N ASP A 420 10.95 -12.82 25.44
CA ASP A 420 10.94 -13.56 26.71
C ASP A 420 12.16 -13.31 27.62
N VAL A 421 13.16 -12.55 27.16
CA VAL A 421 14.44 -12.41 27.88
C VAL A 421 14.58 -11.03 28.50
N ASN A 422 14.43 -10.98 29.82
CA ASN A 422 14.50 -9.75 30.60
C ASN A 422 15.93 -9.23 30.84
N THR A 423 16.97 -10.06 30.64
CA THR A 423 18.37 -9.65 30.86
C THR A 423 19.34 -10.45 30.00
N ILE A 424 20.05 -9.78 29.09
CA ILE A 424 21.05 -10.41 28.20
C ILE A 424 22.46 -10.46 28.81
N SER A 425 22.77 -9.54 29.71
CA SER A 425 24.02 -9.52 30.48
C SER A 425 23.80 -8.71 31.74
N GLY A 426 24.01 -9.31 32.92
CA GLY A 426 23.91 -8.58 34.18
C GLY A 426 24.86 -7.38 34.26
N ASP A 427 25.96 -7.40 33.51
CA ASP A 427 26.99 -6.35 33.55
C ASP A 427 26.66 -5.16 32.66
N LEU A 428 25.81 -5.35 31.64
CA LEU A 428 25.57 -4.37 30.57
C LEU A 428 24.10 -3.96 30.42
N ASP A 429 23.16 -4.70 31.01
CA ASP A 429 21.72 -4.59 30.78
C ASP A 429 20.97 -4.34 32.10
N PRO A 430 20.15 -3.27 32.23
CA PRO A 430 19.78 -2.28 31.20
C PRO A 430 20.88 -1.27 30.87
N CYS A 431 21.92 -1.20 31.69
CA CYS A 431 23.10 -0.38 31.45
C CYS A 431 24.26 -0.76 32.38
N VAL A 432 25.43 -0.19 32.12
CA VAL A 432 26.64 -0.36 32.93
C VAL A 432 26.48 0.38 34.24
N SER A 433 26.52 -0.35 35.36
CA SER A 433 26.40 0.22 36.70
C SER A 433 27.76 0.60 37.30
N GLY A 434 27.79 1.74 38.02
CA GLY A 434 29.00 2.25 38.65
C GLY A 434 29.58 1.30 39.70
N THR A 435 28.73 0.65 40.49
CA THR A 435 29.17 -0.32 41.51
C THR A 435 29.86 -1.53 40.87
N ARG A 436 29.26 -2.09 39.81
CA ARG A 436 29.87 -3.21 39.06
C ARG A 436 31.21 -2.83 38.42
N THR A 437 31.36 -1.60 37.93
CA THR A 437 32.64 -1.15 37.37
C THR A 437 33.77 -1.09 38.40
N MET A 438 33.45 -0.83 39.67
CA MET A 438 34.40 -0.82 40.77
C MET A 438 34.74 -2.23 41.25
N ASP A 439 33.73 -3.09 41.36
CA ASP A 439 33.87 -4.45 41.88
C ASP A 439 34.54 -5.39 40.87
N MET A 440 34.23 -5.25 39.58
CA MET A 440 34.65 -6.19 38.53
C MET A 440 35.82 -5.69 37.66
N GLY A 441 36.08 -4.38 37.66
CA GLY A 441 37.07 -3.74 36.80
C GLY A 441 36.60 -3.56 35.35
N ALA A 442 37.12 -2.55 34.65
CA ALA A 442 36.66 -2.21 33.31
C ALA A 442 37.02 -3.25 32.24
N VAL A 443 38.14 -3.98 32.42
CA VAL A 443 38.56 -5.05 31.51
C VAL A 443 37.48 -6.12 31.40
N ARG A 444 36.90 -6.52 32.55
CA ARG A 444 35.82 -7.52 32.60
C ARG A 444 34.54 -7.05 31.91
N ILE A 445 34.20 -5.77 32.00
CA ILE A 445 33.01 -5.22 31.34
C ILE A 445 33.19 -5.18 29.81
N VAL A 446 34.39 -4.84 29.33
CA VAL A 446 34.71 -4.89 27.91
C VAL A 446 34.62 -6.33 27.39
N MET A 447 35.10 -7.31 28.16
CA MET A 447 34.95 -8.73 27.83
C MET A 447 33.48 -9.15 27.76
N SER A 448 32.63 -8.71 28.71
CA SER A 448 31.18 -8.93 28.65
C SER A 448 30.59 -8.37 27.35
N TYR A 449 31.05 -7.21 26.89
CA TYR A 449 30.54 -6.57 25.67
C TYR A 449 30.95 -7.35 24.41
N ILE A 450 32.23 -7.74 24.30
CA ILE A 450 32.73 -8.56 23.18
C ILE A 450 31.99 -9.90 23.12
N TYR A 451 31.74 -10.52 24.29
CA TYR A 451 31.10 -11.83 24.38
C TYR A 451 29.65 -11.82 23.83
N LEU A 452 28.93 -10.70 23.90
CA LEU A 452 27.57 -10.57 23.33
C LEU A 452 27.53 -10.88 21.83
N PHE A 453 28.63 -10.72 21.11
CA PHE A 453 28.68 -10.92 19.66
C PHE A 453 29.12 -12.35 19.26
N THR A 454 29.48 -13.20 20.22
CA THR A 454 30.01 -14.54 19.96
C THR A 454 28.96 -15.54 19.47
N GLY A 455 27.68 -15.31 19.80
CA GLY A 455 26.57 -16.21 19.48
C GLY A 455 26.48 -17.45 20.37
N GLU A 456 27.30 -17.54 21.42
CA GLU A 456 27.32 -18.64 22.39
C GLU A 456 26.21 -18.45 23.44
N GLU A 457 25.02 -18.99 23.17
CA GLU A 457 23.89 -18.92 24.11
C GLU A 457 24.18 -19.72 25.38
N ARG A 458 24.28 -19.02 26.50
CA ARG A 458 24.62 -19.59 27.80
C ARG A 458 23.86 -18.89 28.91
N TYR A 459 23.26 -19.69 29.78
CA TYR A 459 22.68 -19.20 31.02
C TYR A 459 23.77 -19.07 32.09
N HIS A 460 23.94 -17.87 32.64
CA HIS A 460 24.99 -17.57 33.61
C HIS A 460 24.48 -17.57 35.08
N GLY A 461 23.25 -18.03 35.33
CA GLY A 461 22.69 -18.09 36.68
C GLY A 461 21.78 -16.90 37.02
N TYR A 462 21.19 -16.94 38.22
CA TYR A 462 20.22 -15.94 38.67
C TYR A 462 20.83 -14.54 38.73
N GLY A 463 20.37 -13.62 37.88
CA GLY A 463 20.79 -12.22 37.85
C GLY A 463 22.00 -11.90 36.94
N ALA A 464 22.63 -12.90 36.32
CA ALA A 464 23.73 -12.72 35.36
C ALA A 464 23.29 -12.63 33.89
N GLY A 465 22.04 -13.01 33.60
CA GLY A 465 21.45 -12.96 32.26
C GLY A 465 21.75 -14.19 31.41
N THR A 466 21.23 -14.17 30.18
CA THR A 466 21.47 -15.20 29.16
C THR A 466 22.09 -14.55 27.94
N SER A 467 23.28 -14.97 27.56
CA SER A 467 23.95 -14.44 26.36
C SER A 467 23.11 -14.73 25.10
N PRO A 468 23.14 -13.83 24.10
CA PRO A 468 22.29 -13.94 22.93
C PRO A 468 22.74 -15.09 22.02
N SER A 469 21.77 -15.75 21.38
CA SER A 469 22.03 -16.73 20.33
C SER A 469 22.42 -16.05 19.01
N ALA A 470 23.03 -16.80 18.09
CA ALA A 470 23.37 -16.32 16.74
C ALA A 470 22.17 -15.66 16.03
N LYS A 471 20.99 -16.28 16.10
CA LYS A 471 19.74 -15.73 15.54
C LYS A 471 19.40 -14.34 16.08
N ARG A 472 19.55 -14.13 17.39
CA ARG A 472 19.30 -12.82 18.01
C ARG A 472 20.32 -11.76 17.58
N ILE A 473 21.56 -12.16 17.33
CA ILE A 473 22.58 -11.28 16.79
C ILE A 473 22.21 -10.88 15.36
N GLU A 474 21.81 -11.84 14.51
CA GLU A 474 21.33 -11.53 13.16
C GLU A 474 20.17 -10.53 13.16
N ASP A 475 19.20 -10.76 14.04
CA ASP A 475 18.01 -9.94 14.24
C ASP A 475 18.39 -8.51 14.69
N ALA A 476 19.27 -8.38 15.69
CA ALA A 476 19.78 -7.09 16.14
C ALA A 476 20.57 -6.34 15.06
N PHE A 477 21.36 -7.04 14.24
CA PHE A 477 22.09 -6.44 13.12
C PHE A 477 21.16 -6.04 11.97
N ASN A 478 20.07 -6.76 11.73
CA ASN A 478 19.01 -6.35 10.79
C ASN A 478 18.36 -5.03 11.25
N ALA A 479 18.02 -4.92 12.54
CA ALA A 479 17.50 -3.69 13.12
C ALA A 479 18.52 -2.53 13.09
N ALA A 480 19.80 -2.82 13.36
CA ALA A 480 20.87 -1.83 13.26
C ALA A 480 21.06 -1.34 11.81
N ALA A 481 20.96 -2.22 10.82
CA ALA A 481 21.05 -1.87 9.39
C ALA A 481 19.87 -1.00 8.95
N PHE A 482 18.67 -1.28 9.48
CA PHE A 482 17.51 -0.42 9.33
C PHE A 482 17.78 0.99 9.89
N ILE A 483 18.28 1.10 11.13
CA ILE A 483 18.58 2.40 11.77
C ILE A 483 19.66 3.17 10.99
N ALA A 484 20.72 2.47 10.56
CA ALA A 484 21.80 3.07 9.76
C ALA A 484 21.28 3.65 8.44
N THR A 485 20.43 2.89 7.75
CA THR A 485 19.80 3.32 6.50
C THR A 485 18.83 4.48 6.73
N ASP A 486 18.07 4.44 7.83
CA ASP A 486 17.14 5.50 8.18
C ASP A 486 17.84 6.83 8.41
N LEU A 487 18.95 6.83 9.15
CA LEU A 487 19.78 8.01 9.38
C LEU A 487 20.43 8.51 8.09
N TRP A 488 20.98 7.62 7.27
CA TRP A 488 21.55 7.96 5.97
C TRP A 488 20.54 8.70 5.08
N MET A 489 19.28 8.26 5.10
CA MET A 489 18.19 8.88 4.35
C MET A 489 17.65 10.17 4.98
N GLN A 490 17.75 10.33 6.30
CA GLN A 490 17.42 11.60 6.97
C GLN A 490 18.46 12.68 6.67
N GLN A 491 19.74 12.32 6.60
CA GLN A 491 20.83 13.25 6.28
C GLN A 491 20.72 13.83 4.87
N ALA A 492 20.28 13.02 3.91
CA ALA A 492 20.00 13.48 2.56
C ALA A 492 18.95 14.60 2.50
N ILE A 493 17.99 14.62 3.44
CA ILE A 493 16.91 15.63 3.52
C ILE A 493 17.40 16.93 4.16
N THR A 494 18.23 16.86 5.20
CA THR A 494 18.57 18.05 6.01
C THR A 494 19.67 18.92 5.40
N GLY A 495 20.50 18.38 4.50
CA GLY A 495 21.68 19.07 3.98
C GLY A 495 21.51 19.82 2.66
N TYR A 496 20.76 19.26 1.68
CA TYR A 496 20.89 19.68 0.27
C TYR A 496 19.56 19.56 -0.52
N ILE A 497 18.51 20.17 0.03
CA ILE A 497 17.14 20.23 -0.51
C ILE A 497 17.19 20.75 -1.97
N GLY A 498 16.78 19.92 -2.93
CA GLY A 498 16.62 20.27 -4.34
C GLY A 498 17.39 19.40 -5.35
N GLU A 499 18.56 18.85 -5.00
CA GLU A 499 19.38 18.03 -5.92
C GLU A 499 19.19 16.53 -5.72
N THR A 500 18.74 16.12 -4.52
CA THR A 500 18.65 14.71 -4.07
C THR A 500 17.21 14.18 -4.03
N GLU A 501 16.24 15.05 -4.34
CA GLU A 501 14.81 14.80 -4.10
C GLU A 501 14.05 14.39 -5.37
N GLY A 502 13.07 13.50 -5.18
CA GLY A 502 11.90 13.34 -6.03
C GLY A 502 10.66 13.84 -5.29
N THR A 503 9.58 14.10 -6.03
CA THR A 503 8.31 14.54 -5.43
C THR A 503 7.34 13.37 -5.36
N LEU A 504 6.80 13.08 -4.17
CA LEU A 504 5.76 12.09 -3.97
C LEU A 504 4.39 12.78 -3.97
N ASN A 505 3.55 12.45 -4.95
CA ASN A 505 2.20 13.02 -5.10
C ASN A 505 1.11 12.04 -4.68
N TRP A 506 0.07 12.53 -4.01
CA TRP A 506 -1.10 11.71 -3.66
C TRP A 506 -2.41 12.48 -3.76
N ASP A 507 -3.48 11.75 -4.03
CA ASP A 507 -4.86 12.23 -3.95
C ASP A 507 -5.76 11.06 -3.52
N LEU A 508 -6.33 11.16 -2.31
CA LEU A 508 -7.26 10.14 -1.79
C LEU A 508 -8.64 10.20 -2.49
N GLY A 509 -8.91 11.28 -3.22
CA GLY A 509 -10.16 11.53 -3.88
C GLY A 509 -11.34 11.68 -2.91
N VAL A 510 -12.49 12.00 -3.47
CA VAL A 510 -13.78 12.03 -2.77
C VAL A 510 -14.69 10.98 -3.39
N ASP A 511 -15.51 10.34 -2.55
CA ASP A 511 -16.54 9.41 -3.00
C ASP A 511 -17.66 10.17 -3.70
N GLN A 512 -17.81 9.94 -5.01
CA GLN A 512 -18.94 10.44 -5.78
C GLN A 512 -19.87 9.28 -6.16
N GLN A 513 -21.16 9.46 -5.86
CA GLN A 513 -22.20 8.51 -6.23
C GLN A 513 -22.55 8.71 -7.70
N VAL A 514 -22.29 7.69 -8.52
CA VAL A 514 -22.64 7.67 -9.95
C VAL A 514 -23.73 6.62 -10.16
N PRO A 515 -24.79 6.91 -10.94
CA PRO A 515 -25.79 5.92 -11.27
C PRO A 515 -25.17 4.79 -12.12
N ASP A 516 -25.30 3.56 -11.63
CA ASP A 516 -24.93 2.32 -12.30
C ASP A 516 -26.20 1.54 -12.64
N ILE A 517 -26.45 1.35 -13.94
CA ILE A 517 -27.63 0.62 -14.43
C ILE A 517 -27.19 -0.81 -14.70
N SER A 518 -27.88 -1.78 -14.10
CA SER A 518 -27.59 -3.20 -14.35
C SER A 518 -27.64 -3.53 -15.85
N LYS A 519 -26.67 -4.33 -16.34
CA LYS A 519 -26.64 -4.80 -17.74
C LYS A 519 -27.95 -5.46 -18.17
N ALA A 520 -28.55 -6.25 -17.28
CA ALA A 520 -29.85 -6.89 -17.53
C ALA A 520 -30.98 -5.85 -17.65
N GLY A 521 -30.95 -4.81 -16.81
CA GLY A 521 -31.89 -3.69 -16.88
C GLY A 521 -31.77 -2.92 -18.20
N MET A 522 -30.54 -2.58 -18.61
CA MET A 522 -30.29 -1.94 -19.90
C MET A 522 -30.83 -2.74 -21.09
N ILE A 523 -30.57 -4.05 -21.13
CA ILE A 523 -31.07 -4.93 -22.21
C ILE A 523 -32.60 -4.95 -22.22
N LEU A 524 -33.22 -5.19 -21.07
CA LEU A 524 -34.67 -5.28 -20.95
C LEU A 524 -35.36 -3.97 -21.37
N ILE A 525 -34.89 -2.83 -20.86
CA ILE A 525 -35.42 -1.51 -21.19
C ILE A 525 -35.24 -1.21 -22.68
N SER A 526 -34.08 -1.56 -23.26
CA SER A 526 -33.80 -1.34 -24.69
C SER A 526 -34.73 -2.16 -25.58
N ILE A 527 -34.99 -3.43 -25.24
CA ILE A 527 -35.94 -4.28 -25.96
C ILE A 527 -37.35 -3.70 -25.85
N LEU A 528 -37.77 -3.32 -24.64
CA LEU A 528 -39.12 -2.80 -24.39
C LEU A 528 -39.36 -1.47 -25.13
N LEU A 529 -38.38 -0.58 -25.12
CA LEU A 529 -38.37 0.67 -25.88
C LEU A 529 -38.38 0.39 -27.40
N GLY A 530 -37.58 -0.56 -27.86
CA GLY A 530 -37.53 -0.96 -29.27
C GLY A 530 -38.87 -1.48 -29.78
N VAL A 531 -39.52 -2.38 -29.02
CA VAL A 531 -40.86 -2.89 -29.32
C VAL A 531 -41.89 -1.77 -29.32
N TYR A 532 -41.85 -0.87 -28.34
CA TYR A 532 -42.76 0.28 -28.25
C TYR A 532 -42.64 1.20 -29.47
N LEU A 533 -41.41 1.60 -29.83
CA LEU A 533 -41.14 2.45 -30.98
C LEU A 533 -41.51 1.75 -32.29
N PHE A 534 -41.21 0.46 -32.44
CA PHE A 534 -41.57 -0.32 -33.62
C PHE A 534 -43.09 -0.40 -33.80
N CYS A 535 -43.84 -0.63 -32.72
CA CYS A 535 -45.29 -0.64 -32.74
C CYS A 535 -45.89 0.72 -33.10
N ILE A 536 -45.34 1.82 -32.57
CA ILE A 536 -45.79 3.17 -32.92
C ILE A 536 -45.48 3.50 -34.38
N LEU A 537 -44.29 3.14 -34.86
CA LEU A 537 -43.88 3.31 -36.24
C LEU A 537 -44.77 2.49 -37.19
N GLY A 538 -45.05 1.24 -36.83
CA GLY A 538 -45.96 0.38 -37.59
C GLY A 538 -47.37 0.97 -37.66
N LEU A 539 -47.90 1.49 -36.55
CA LEU A 539 -49.19 2.16 -36.52
C LEU A 539 -49.19 3.49 -37.29
N SER A 540 -48.11 4.26 -37.26
CA SER A 540 -48.03 5.52 -38.00
C SER A 540 -47.95 5.28 -39.51
N LEU A 541 -47.17 4.31 -39.96
CA LEU A 541 -47.13 3.87 -41.36
C LEU A 541 -48.48 3.30 -41.81
N TYR A 542 -49.12 2.49 -40.96
CA TYR A 542 -50.47 1.98 -41.22
C TYR A 542 -51.49 3.10 -41.43
N VAL A 543 -51.44 4.14 -40.58
CA VAL A 543 -52.30 5.32 -40.68
C VAL A 543 -52.00 6.16 -41.93
N ALA A 544 -50.72 6.23 -42.34
CA ALA A 544 -50.29 6.97 -43.53
C ALA A 544 -50.71 6.27 -44.84
N TRP A 545 -50.66 4.94 -44.89
CA TRP A 545 -50.97 4.16 -46.09
C TRP A 545 -52.44 3.78 -46.24
N THR A 546 -53.26 3.95 -45.21
CA THR A 546 -54.69 3.66 -45.30
C THR A 546 -55.49 4.91 -45.62
N PRO A 547 -56.26 4.95 -46.73
CA PRO A 547 -57.16 6.05 -47.00
C PRO A 547 -58.31 6.04 -45.99
N ARG A 548 -58.46 7.13 -45.24
CA ARG A 548 -59.41 7.26 -44.13
C ARG A 548 -60.51 8.25 -44.49
N TRP A 549 -61.76 7.92 -44.17
CA TRP A 549 -62.90 8.81 -44.38
C TRP A 549 -63.00 9.92 -43.32
N THR A 550 -62.31 9.76 -42.19
CA THR A 550 -62.17 10.77 -41.12
C THR A 550 -60.78 10.69 -40.50
N ASN A 551 -60.29 11.80 -39.94
CA ASN A 551 -58.95 11.90 -39.37
C ASN A 551 -58.78 11.04 -38.10
N GLN A 552 -59.83 10.89 -37.31
CA GLN A 552 -59.85 10.11 -36.08
C GLN A 552 -61.27 9.61 -35.81
N LEU A 553 -61.38 8.51 -35.06
CA LEU A 553 -62.67 8.05 -34.57
C LEU A 553 -63.05 8.88 -33.34
N ASP A 554 -63.77 9.97 -33.55
CA ASP A 554 -64.23 10.90 -32.52
C ASP A 554 -65.77 10.96 -32.43
N SER A 555 -66.28 11.81 -31.53
CA SER A 555 -67.72 12.01 -31.34
C SER A 555 -68.43 12.42 -32.63
N PHE A 556 -67.77 13.17 -33.51
CA PHE A 556 -68.31 13.56 -34.80
C PHE A 556 -68.40 12.37 -35.78
N ALA A 557 -67.35 11.53 -35.82
CA ALA A 557 -67.39 10.27 -36.56
C ALA A 557 -68.50 9.35 -36.05
N MET A 558 -68.68 9.25 -34.72
CA MET A 558 -69.75 8.47 -34.11
C MET A 558 -71.14 9.01 -34.39
N MET A 559 -71.32 10.34 -34.35
CA MET A 559 -72.60 10.97 -34.70
C MET A 559 -73.00 10.66 -36.14
N ARG A 560 -72.05 10.69 -37.08
CA ARG A 560 -72.30 10.28 -38.48
C ARG A 560 -72.72 8.81 -38.58
N ILE A 561 -72.06 7.92 -37.85
CA ILE A 561 -72.43 6.49 -37.79
C ILE A 561 -73.87 6.35 -37.24
N VAL A 562 -74.17 6.92 -36.09
CA VAL A 562 -75.49 6.80 -35.46
C VAL A 562 -76.62 7.43 -36.30
N SER A 563 -76.33 8.54 -37.02
CA SER A 563 -77.32 9.25 -37.85
C SER A 563 -77.87 8.43 -39.03
N ALA A 564 -77.15 7.41 -39.47
CA ALA A 564 -77.58 6.52 -40.56
C ALA A 564 -78.50 5.38 -40.10
N ALA A 565 -78.77 5.24 -38.80
CA ALA A 565 -79.78 4.32 -38.25
C ALA A 565 -80.73 5.05 -37.27
N PRO A 566 -81.51 6.04 -37.76
CA PRO A 566 -82.26 6.99 -36.92
C PRO A 566 -83.41 6.36 -36.10
N GLY A 567 -83.78 5.10 -36.36
CA GLY A 567 -84.84 4.38 -35.66
C GLY A 567 -84.38 3.48 -34.50
N CYS A 568 -83.08 3.23 -34.36
CA CYS A 568 -82.54 2.23 -33.41
C CYS A 568 -82.09 2.82 -32.07
N PHE A 569 -82.16 4.15 -31.89
CA PHE A 569 -81.62 4.83 -30.71
C PHE A 569 -82.62 5.85 -30.15
N PRO A 570 -83.60 5.41 -29.34
CA PRO A 570 -84.56 6.32 -28.74
C PRO A 570 -83.87 7.22 -27.70
N LEU A 571 -83.88 8.53 -27.93
CA LEU A 571 -83.25 9.55 -27.07
C LEU A 571 -83.83 9.67 -25.64
N ARG A 572 -84.86 8.88 -25.29
CA ARG A 572 -85.67 9.08 -24.08
C ARG A 572 -85.72 7.92 -23.07
N LEU A 573 -84.96 6.82 -23.20
CA LEU A 573 -85.20 5.66 -22.32
C LEU A 573 -84.03 4.79 -21.84
N ALA A 574 -82.76 5.13 -22.08
CA ALA A 574 -81.65 4.36 -21.48
C ALA A 574 -80.73 5.27 -20.67
N HIS A 575 -80.84 5.23 -19.34
CA HIS A 575 -79.87 5.87 -18.45
C HIS A 575 -78.57 5.05 -18.36
N ASN A 576 -78.67 3.74 -18.63
CA ASN A 576 -77.52 2.84 -18.69
C ASN A 576 -77.29 2.36 -20.14
N PRO A 577 -76.13 2.67 -20.75
CA PRO A 577 -75.80 2.20 -22.10
C PRO A 577 -75.79 0.67 -22.23
N ASP A 578 -75.70 -0.06 -21.12
CA ASP A 578 -75.69 -1.53 -21.10
C ASP A 578 -77.07 -2.16 -21.35
N GLU A 579 -78.15 -1.36 -21.31
CA GLU A 579 -79.54 -1.80 -21.50
C GLU A 579 -79.99 -1.74 -22.97
N VAL A 580 -79.23 -1.07 -23.84
CA VAL A 580 -79.55 -0.92 -25.28
C VAL A 580 -79.02 -2.12 -26.07
N LYS A 581 -79.91 -3.09 -26.35
CA LYS A 581 -79.56 -4.30 -27.12
C LYS A 581 -79.17 -4.00 -28.56
N ASP A 582 -79.73 -2.95 -29.16
CA ASP A 582 -79.44 -2.55 -30.54
C ASP A 582 -77.95 -2.23 -30.78
N LEU A 583 -77.21 -1.83 -29.73
CA LEU A 583 -75.75 -1.59 -29.82
C LEU A 583 -74.93 -2.87 -29.99
N ASP A 584 -75.45 -4.02 -29.54
CA ASP A 584 -74.80 -5.33 -29.70
C ASP A 584 -75.15 -5.99 -31.04
N GLU A 585 -76.30 -5.63 -31.62
CA GLU A 585 -76.83 -6.23 -32.85
C GLU A 585 -76.42 -5.47 -34.12
N LEU A 586 -76.23 -4.14 -34.02
CA LEU A 586 -75.85 -3.32 -35.16
C LEU A 586 -74.35 -3.42 -35.49
N PRO A 587 -73.98 -3.44 -36.79
CA PRO A 587 -72.59 -3.37 -37.19
C PRO A 587 -71.98 -2.01 -36.84
N GLY A 588 -70.79 -2.01 -36.25
CA GLY A 588 -70.03 -0.80 -35.87
C GLY A 588 -69.32 -0.11 -37.05
N TRP A 589 -69.89 -0.22 -38.25
CA TRP A 589 -69.38 0.40 -39.47
C TRP A 589 -70.56 0.73 -40.38
N ILE A 590 -70.40 1.73 -41.27
CA ILE A 590 -71.41 2.10 -42.27
C ILE A 590 -70.74 2.20 -43.63
N GLY A 591 -71.20 1.37 -44.56
CA GLY A 591 -70.89 1.43 -45.97
C GLY A 591 -72.07 2.03 -46.70
N GLY A 592 -71.79 2.90 -47.68
CA GLY A 592 -72.84 3.46 -48.52
C GLY A 592 -73.61 2.34 -49.23
N THR A 593 -74.93 2.46 -49.24
CA THR A 593 -75.76 1.87 -50.30
C THR A 593 -75.31 2.47 -51.62
N ALA A 594 -74.58 1.70 -52.41
CA ALA A 594 -74.43 2.02 -53.82
C ALA A 594 -75.72 1.56 -54.52
N ASP A 595 -76.66 2.49 -54.70
CA ASP A 595 -77.67 2.44 -55.76
C ASP A 595 -77.45 3.71 -56.61
N VAL A 596 -76.63 3.58 -57.66
CA VAL A 596 -76.90 3.82 -59.10
C VAL A 596 -75.65 3.40 -59.89
#